data_AF-A0A967HL16-F1
#
_entry.id   AF-A0A967HL16-F1
#
_cell.length_a   1.000
_cell.length_b   1.000
_cell.length_c   1.000
_cell.angle_alpha   90.00
_cell.angle_beta   90.00
_cell.angle_gamma   90.00
#
_symmetry.space_group_name_H-M   'P 1'
#
loop_
_entity.id
_entity.type
_entity.pdbx_description
1 polymer ?
#
loop_
_entity_poly.entity_id
_entity_poly.type
_entity_poly.pdbx_seq_one_letter_code
_entity_poly.pdbx_strand_id
1 'polypeptide(L)'
;MHKSIAALLESARESDRSLPETVLADEVAESGRSGEEIRQRVRKTLRVMRNAVDEGLKGDVRSPSGLTGGRAARLFADGPRLMGDRVTSILSRAIATLEVNAAMGLIVAAPTAGAAGVLPAILISAGEILDEDEDRLVDAMLVAGGVGGVIAHRASLAGAAGGCQAETGSAAAMGAAGVTWLAGGTDDQVATAVALSLQGMLGLICDPIGGLVEIPC
;
A
#
# COMPACT_ATOMS: atom_id res chain seq x y z
N MET A 1 -15.70 5.57 10.97
CA MET A 1 -15.08 5.98 9.69
C MET A 1 -15.27 7.46 9.38
N HIS A 2 -14.16 8.19 9.27
CA HIS A 2 -14.16 9.64 8.97
C HIS A 2 -14.53 9.94 7.51
N LYS A 3 -15.17 11.09 7.27
CA LYS A 3 -15.62 11.52 5.94
C LYS A 3 -14.54 12.27 5.15
N SER A 4 -13.44 12.66 5.77
CA SER A 4 -12.36 13.43 5.15
C SER A 4 -11.03 13.18 5.87
N ILE A 5 -9.90 13.46 5.20
CA ILE A 5 -8.58 13.42 5.84
C ILE A 5 -8.52 14.45 6.95
N ALA A 6 -9.02 15.66 6.71
CA ALA A 6 -9.10 16.70 7.73
C ALA A 6 -9.87 16.24 8.99
N ALA A 7 -11.00 15.55 8.83
CA ALA A 7 -11.80 15.05 9.96
C ALA A 7 -11.10 13.91 10.72
N LEU A 8 -10.31 13.07 10.03
CA LEU A 8 -9.47 12.06 10.67
C LEU A 8 -8.39 12.73 11.54
N LEU A 9 -7.69 13.73 10.99
CA LEU A 9 -6.65 14.45 11.71
C LEU A 9 -7.21 15.26 12.89
N GLU A 10 -8.34 15.95 12.69
CA GLU A 10 -9.03 16.72 13.74
C GLU A 10 -9.44 15.80 14.90
N SER A 11 -10.02 14.63 14.60
CA SER A 11 -10.39 13.66 15.62
C SER A 11 -9.20 13.13 16.42
N ALA A 12 -8.04 12.96 15.79
CA ALA A 12 -6.81 12.54 16.48
C ALA A 12 -6.33 13.61 17.46
N ARG A 13 -6.35 14.88 17.03
CA ARG A 13 -5.99 16.04 17.86
C ARG A 13 -6.96 16.25 19.03
N GLU A 14 -8.26 16.20 18.77
CA GLU A 14 -9.29 16.39 19.81
C GLU A 14 -9.25 15.31 20.90
N SER A 15 -8.85 14.10 20.51
CA SER A 15 -8.77 12.95 21.42
C SER A 15 -7.40 12.76 22.07
N ASP A 16 -6.42 13.61 21.76
CA ASP A 16 -5.01 13.47 22.17
C ASP A 16 -4.45 12.06 21.89
N ARG A 17 -4.78 11.53 20.71
CA ARG A 17 -4.36 10.20 20.23
C ARG A 17 -3.47 10.32 19.01
N SER A 18 -2.58 9.36 18.85
CA SER A 18 -1.87 9.20 17.57
C SER A 18 -2.86 8.78 16.46
N LEU A 19 -2.46 9.01 15.20
CA LEU A 19 -3.24 8.56 14.04
C LEU A 19 -3.58 7.06 14.04
N PRO A 20 -2.65 6.11 14.28
CA PRO A 20 -3.00 4.70 14.32
C PRO A 20 -3.95 4.36 15.46
N GLU A 21 -3.84 5.00 16.63
CA GLU A 21 -4.77 4.79 17.75
C GLU A 21 -6.17 5.31 17.41
N THR A 22 -6.26 6.43 16.70
CA THR A 22 -7.53 6.98 16.22
C THR A 22 -8.20 6.04 15.23
N VAL A 23 -7.46 5.53 14.24
CA VAL A 23 -8.00 4.55 13.28
C VAL A 23 -8.36 3.23 13.97
N LEU A 24 -7.55 2.77 14.92
CA LEU A 24 -7.84 1.57 15.70
C LEU A 24 -9.12 1.72 16.52
N ALA A 25 -9.33 2.86 17.16
CA ALA A 25 -10.55 3.13 17.92
C ALA A 25 -11.79 3.13 17.02
N ASP A 26 -11.67 3.71 15.81
CA ASP A 26 -12.71 3.68 14.78
C ASP A 26 -13.06 2.24 14.37
N GLU A 27 -12.04 1.41 14.08
CA GLU A 27 -12.23 0.01 13.67
C GLU A 27 -12.80 -0.85 14.81
N VAL A 28 -12.40 -0.59 16.06
CA VAL A 28 -12.99 -1.24 17.26
C VAL A 28 -14.48 -0.91 17.35
N ALA A 29 -14.84 0.37 17.19
CA ALA A 29 -16.23 0.82 17.27
C ALA A 29 -17.10 0.25 16.13
N GLU A 30 -16.55 0.13 14.93
CA GLU A 30 -17.28 -0.35 13.75
C GLU A 30 -17.40 -1.89 13.71
N SER A 31 -16.32 -2.60 14.02
CA SER A 31 -16.28 -4.06 13.92
C SER A 31 -16.74 -4.81 15.18
N GLY A 32 -16.76 -4.13 16.33
CA GLY A 32 -17.02 -4.72 17.64
C GLY A 32 -15.90 -5.65 18.15
N ARG A 33 -14.76 -5.71 17.45
CA ARG A 33 -13.58 -6.50 17.86
C ARG A 33 -12.71 -5.73 18.84
N SER A 34 -11.94 -6.45 19.65
CA SER A 34 -10.93 -5.81 20.49
C SER A 34 -9.77 -5.24 19.65
N GLY A 35 -9.09 -4.22 20.19
CA GLY A 35 -7.93 -3.62 19.52
C GLY A 35 -6.81 -4.63 19.25
N GLU A 36 -6.63 -5.61 20.14
CA GLU A 36 -5.65 -6.68 19.97
C GLU A 36 -6.00 -7.61 18.81
N GLU A 37 -7.26 -8.01 18.67
CA GLU A 37 -7.71 -8.84 17.55
C GLU A 37 -7.50 -8.14 16.21
N ILE A 38 -7.77 -6.82 16.15
CA ILE A 38 -7.54 -6.00 14.96
C ILE A 38 -6.05 -5.94 14.63
N ARG A 39 -5.19 -5.63 15.62
CA ARG A 39 -3.73 -5.60 15.43
C ARG A 39 -3.18 -6.94 14.95
N GLN A 40 -3.63 -8.05 15.52
CA GLN A 40 -3.23 -9.39 15.08
C GLN A 40 -3.66 -9.68 13.64
N ARG A 41 -4.84 -9.22 13.22
CA ARG A 41 -5.29 -9.33 11.84
C ARG A 41 -4.42 -8.50 10.90
N VAL A 42 -4.11 -7.25 11.24
CA VAL A 42 -3.21 -6.39 10.46
C VAL A 42 -1.83 -7.00 10.37
N ARG A 43 -1.29 -7.53 11.47
CA ARG A 43 0.00 -8.25 11.50
C ARG A 43 -0.01 -9.48 10.57
N LYS A 44 -1.09 -10.25 10.57
CA LYS A 44 -1.26 -11.36 9.61
C LYS A 44 -1.27 -10.86 8.17
N THR A 45 -1.96 -9.76 7.89
CA THR A 45 -1.98 -9.13 6.57
C THR A 45 -0.59 -8.70 6.11
N LEU A 46 0.19 -8.05 6.99
CA LEU A 46 1.58 -7.66 6.73
C LEU A 46 2.47 -8.87 6.41
N ARG A 47 2.27 -10.00 7.10
CA ARG A 47 3.00 -11.24 6.81
C ARG A 47 2.65 -11.83 5.45
N VAL A 48 1.37 -11.82 5.07
CA VAL A 48 0.96 -12.27 3.72
C VAL A 48 1.57 -11.36 2.64
N MET A 49 1.59 -10.04 2.88
CA MET A 49 2.28 -9.08 2.03
C MET A 49 3.77 -9.38 1.85
N ARG A 50 4.49 -9.64 2.95
CA ARG A 50 5.91 -10.05 2.90
C ARG A 50 6.11 -11.34 2.12
N ASN A 51 5.29 -12.35 2.38
CA ASN A 51 5.38 -13.63 1.68
C ASN A 51 5.17 -13.49 0.16
N ALA A 52 4.26 -12.61 -0.27
CA ALA A 52 4.04 -12.35 -1.69
C ALA A 52 5.26 -11.67 -2.35
N VAL A 53 5.89 -10.72 -1.66
CA VAL A 53 7.16 -10.11 -2.10
C VAL A 53 8.25 -11.16 -2.23
N ASP A 54 8.45 -11.98 -1.19
CA ASP A 54 9.49 -13.01 -1.16
C ASP A 54 9.28 -14.06 -2.27
N GLU A 55 8.04 -14.48 -2.50
CA GLU A 55 7.69 -15.42 -3.56
C GLU A 55 8.02 -14.86 -4.95
N GLY A 56 7.64 -13.62 -5.24
CA GLY A 56 7.94 -12.99 -6.53
C GLY A 56 9.44 -12.77 -6.74
N LEU A 57 10.20 -12.45 -5.68
CA LEU A 57 11.64 -12.25 -5.74
C LEU A 57 12.45 -13.54 -5.98
N LYS A 58 11.87 -14.73 -5.79
CA LYS A 58 12.49 -16.00 -6.22
C LYS A 58 12.68 -16.04 -7.74
N GLY A 59 11.79 -15.39 -8.49
CA GLY A 59 11.90 -15.27 -9.94
C GLY A 59 11.36 -16.45 -10.75
N ASP A 60 10.69 -17.41 -10.11
CA ASP A 60 10.08 -18.59 -10.75
C ASP A 60 8.62 -18.36 -11.18
N VAL A 61 8.00 -17.29 -10.67
CA VAL A 61 6.60 -16.95 -10.90
C VAL A 61 6.38 -16.47 -12.33
N ARG A 62 5.40 -17.06 -13.05
CA ARG A 62 5.05 -16.68 -14.43
C ARG A 62 3.54 -16.56 -14.58
N SER A 63 3.08 -15.52 -15.26
CA SER A 63 1.65 -15.37 -15.55
C SER A 63 1.21 -16.38 -16.62
N PRO A 64 -0.06 -16.85 -16.59
CA PRO A 64 -0.60 -17.74 -17.62
C PRO A 64 -0.60 -17.13 -19.03
N SER A 65 -0.64 -15.80 -19.14
CA SER A 65 -0.58 -15.09 -20.42
C SER A 65 0.83 -15.06 -21.02
N GLY A 66 1.86 -15.30 -20.21
CA GLY A 66 3.27 -15.14 -20.57
C GLY A 66 3.75 -13.68 -20.65
N LEU A 67 2.90 -12.70 -20.32
CA LEU A 67 3.24 -11.28 -20.40
C LEU A 67 4.06 -10.78 -19.21
N THR A 68 4.09 -11.46 -18.06
CA THR A 68 4.85 -11.05 -16.86
C THR A 68 5.45 -12.25 -16.12
N GLY A 69 6.44 -11.98 -15.26
CA GLY A 69 7.10 -12.97 -14.42
C GLY A 69 8.62 -12.96 -14.49
N GLY A 70 9.26 -13.02 -13.32
CA GLY A 70 10.71 -13.10 -13.15
C GLY A 70 11.44 -11.77 -13.36
N ARG A 71 10.73 -10.69 -13.69
CA ARG A 71 11.32 -9.35 -13.88
C ARG A 71 11.68 -8.73 -12.54
N ALA A 72 10.93 -9.03 -11.49
CA ALA A 72 11.23 -8.57 -10.13
C ALA A 72 12.60 -9.06 -9.66
N ALA A 73 12.83 -10.38 -9.74
CA ALA A 73 14.12 -10.99 -9.40
C ALA A 73 15.27 -10.45 -10.25
N ARG A 74 15.03 -10.28 -11.57
CA ARG A 74 16.04 -9.69 -12.47
C ARG A 74 16.36 -8.24 -12.12
N LEU A 75 15.36 -7.43 -11.82
CA LEU A 75 15.55 -6.04 -11.40
C LEU A 75 16.29 -5.97 -10.06
N PHE A 76 16.00 -6.89 -9.14
CA PHE A 76 16.68 -6.96 -7.84
C PHE A 76 18.16 -7.36 -7.98
N ALA A 77 18.48 -8.29 -8.88
CA ALA A 77 19.84 -8.80 -9.05
C ALA A 77 20.73 -7.89 -9.92
N ASP A 78 20.20 -7.34 -11.02
CA ASP A 78 20.95 -6.60 -12.04
C ASP A 78 20.18 -5.35 -12.51
N GLY A 79 19.65 -4.61 -11.55
CA GLY A 79 18.92 -3.38 -11.82
C GLY A 79 19.81 -2.25 -12.32
N PRO A 80 19.21 -1.22 -12.97
CA PRO A 80 19.96 -0.12 -13.54
C PRO A 80 20.65 0.72 -12.45
N ARG A 81 21.98 0.81 -12.53
CA ARG A 81 22.83 1.51 -11.55
C ARG A 81 22.44 2.98 -11.30
N LEU A 82 21.86 3.65 -12.30
CA LEU A 82 21.47 5.06 -12.19
C LEU A 82 20.38 5.30 -11.13
N MET A 83 19.53 4.30 -10.85
CA MET A 83 18.47 4.41 -9.84
C MET A 83 18.99 4.20 -8.41
N GLY A 84 20.17 3.58 -8.27
CA GLY A 84 20.72 3.15 -6.99
C GLY A 84 19.98 1.95 -6.38
N ASP A 85 20.63 1.30 -5.42
CA ASP A 85 20.17 0.02 -4.87
C ASP A 85 18.84 0.15 -4.10
N ARG A 86 18.63 1.27 -3.40
CA ARG A 86 17.41 1.48 -2.59
C ARG A 86 16.16 1.58 -3.45
N VAL A 87 16.17 2.44 -4.47
CA VAL A 87 15.03 2.62 -5.38
C VAL A 87 14.79 1.32 -6.17
N THR A 88 15.87 0.69 -6.64
CA THR A 88 15.79 -0.59 -7.35
C THR A 88 15.13 -1.67 -6.48
N SER A 89 15.54 -1.79 -5.21
CA SER A 89 14.96 -2.76 -4.26
C SER A 89 13.46 -2.50 -4.02
N ILE A 90 13.07 -1.24 -3.80
CA ILE A 90 11.65 -0.87 -3.61
C ILE A 90 10.81 -1.25 -4.84
N LEU A 91 11.27 -0.90 -6.05
CA LEU A 91 10.57 -1.21 -7.28
C LEU A 91 10.46 -2.72 -7.52
N SER A 92 11.52 -3.47 -7.24
CA SER A 92 11.52 -4.93 -7.34
C SER A 92 10.47 -5.57 -6.44
N ARG A 93 10.24 -5.05 -5.23
CA ARG A 93 9.19 -5.55 -4.31
C ARG A 93 7.79 -5.31 -4.84
N ALA A 94 7.55 -4.15 -5.44
CA ALA A 94 6.26 -3.82 -6.05
C ALA A 94 5.97 -4.79 -7.21
N ILE A 95 6.93 -4.96 -8.11
CA ILE A 95 6.82 -5.87 -9.25
C ILE A 95 6.68 -7.31 -8.77
N ALA A 96 7.43 -7.74 -7.73
CA ALA A 96 7.35 -9.10 -7.20
C ALA A 96 5.93 -9.47 -6.80
N THR A 97 5.25 -8.59 -6.05
CA THR A 97 3.87 -8.82 -5.61
C THR A 97 2.90 -8.83 -6.80
N LEU A 98 3.09 -7.96 -7.79
CA LEU A 98 2.26 -7.92 -8.99
C LEU A 98 2.47 -9.14 -9.89
N GLU A 99 3.69 -9.69 -9.96
CA GLU A 99 3.96 -10.95 -10.66
C GLU A 99 3.27 -12.14 -9.97
N VAL A 100 3.25 -12.17 -8.63
CA VAL A 100 2.46 -13.16 -7.86
C VAL A 100 0.97 -13.00 -8.13
N ASN A 101 0.46 -11.77 -8.16
CA ASN A 101 -0.94 -11.50 -8.51
C ASN A 101 -1.27 -11.98 -9.93
N ALA A 102 -0.43 -11.66 -10.91
CA ALA A 102 -0.59 -12.08 -12.31
C ALA A 102 -0.54 -13.61 -12.50
N ALA A 103 0.18 -14.30 -11.62
CA ALA A 103 0.23 -15.77 -11.57
C ALA A 103 -0.91 -16.39 -10.73
N MET A 104 -1.91 -15.61 -10.30
CA MET A 104 -3.02 -16.05 -9.45
C MET A 104 -2.57 -16.60 -8.08
N GLY A 105 -1.43 -16.13 -7.59
CA GLY A 105 -0.91 -16.46 -6.26
C GLY A 105 -1.64 -15.71 -5.14
N LEU A 106 -1.26 -15.99 -3.89
CA LEU A 106 -1.85 -15.34 -2.72
C LEU A 106 -1.25 -13.94 -2.53
N ILE A 107 -2.10 -12.92 -2.62
CA ILE A 107 -1.75 -11.51 -2.36
C ILE A 107 -2.74 -10.86 -1.39
N VAL A 108 -2.43 -9.65 -0.95
CA VAL A 108 -3.36 -8.77 -0.23
C VAL A 108 -3.76 -7.62 -1.12
N ALA A 109 -5.07 -7.40 -1.31
CA ALA A 109 -5.58 -6.22 -1.99
C ALA A 109 -5.28 -4.94 -1.18
N ALA A 110 -4.73 -3.92 -1.83
CA ALA A 110 -4.33 -2.68 -1.18
C ALA A 110 -4.40 -1.46 -2.13
N PRO A 111 -5.59 -0.90 -2.41
CA PRO A 111 -6.93 -1.36 -2.00
C PRO A 111 -7.52 -2.43 -2.93
N THR A 112 -6.95 -2.62 -4.12
CA THR A 112 -7.36 -3.65 -5.09
C THR A 112 -6.21 -4.60 -5.39
N ALA A 113 -6.51 -5.69 -6.10
CA ALA A 113 -5.49 -6.65 -6.55
C ALA A 113 -4.49 -6.01 -7.52
N GLY A 114 -4.94 -5.12 -8.41
CA GLY A 114 -4.08 -4.45 -9.39
C GLY A 114 -3.11 -3.43 -8.80
N ALA A 115 -3.36 -2.96 -7.57
CA ALA A 115 -2.44 -2.08 -6.84
C ALA A 115 -1.72 -2.79 -5.68
N ALA A 116 -1.87 -4.12 -5.55
CA ALA A 116 -1.44 -4.89 -4.39
C ALA A 116 0.05 -4.79 -4.08
N GLY A 117 0.90 -4.48 -5.06
CA GLY A 117 2.34 -4.33 -4.87
C GLY A 117 2.78 -3.00 -4.24
N VAL A 118 1.95 -1.95 -4.27
CA VAL A 118 2.36 -0.60 -3.87
C VAL A 118 2.60 -0.51 -2.36
N LEU A 119 1.59 -0.85 -1.56
CA LEU A 119 1.67 -0.74 -0.11
C LEU A 119 2.76 -1.63 0.53
N PRO A 120 2.91 -2.93 0.18
CA PRO A 120 3.99 -3.74 0.74
C PRO A 120 5.38 -3.24 0.32
N ALA A 121 5.56 -2.78 -0.92
CA ALA A 121 6.84 -2.23 -1.36
C ALA A 121 7.25 -1.00 -0.54
N ILE A 122 6.30 -0.11 -0.24
CA ILE A 122 6.55 1.09 0.57
C ILE A 122 6.86 0.71 2.01
N LEU A 123 5.97 -0.04 2.68
CA LEU A 123 6.07 -0.25 4.13
C LEU A 123 7.20 -1.21 4.53
N ILE A 124 7.40 -2.31 3.79
CA ILE A 124 8.50 -3.25 4.09
C ILE A 124 9.85 -2.54 3.91
N SER A 125 9.99 -1.79 2.82
CA SER A 125 11.23 -1.03 2.58
C SER A 125 11.43 0.08 3.58
N ALA A 126 10.38 0.82 3.94
CA ALA A 126 10.49 1.86 4.97
C ALA A 126 10.91 1.27 6.31
N GLY A 127 10.33 0.13 6.71
CA GLY A 127 10.71 -0.56 7.96
C GLY A 127 12.19 -0.93 8.00
N GLU A 128 12.73 -1.49 6.93
CA GLU A 128 14.17 -1.82 6.84
C GLU A 128 15.08 -0.59 6.79
N ILE A 129 14.64 0.47 6.10
CA ILE A 129 15.44 1.69 5.92
C ILE A 129 15.51 2.50 7.21
N LEU A 130 14.41 2.54 7.96
CA LEU A 130 14.26 3.28 9.21
C LEU A 130 14.61 2.43 10.45
N ASP A 131 14.90 1.15 10.28
CA ASP A 131 15.17 0.18 11.35
C ASP A 131 13.99 0.08 12.36
N GLU A 132 12.77 -0.01 11.82
CA GLU A 132 11.52 -0.06 12.58
C GLU A 132 11.03 -1.50 12.78
N ASP A 133 10.36 -1.75 13.90
CA ASP A 133 9.83 -3.07 14.24
C ASP A 133 8.49 -3.41 13.54
N GLU A 134 8.03 -4.65 13.70
CA GLU A 134 6.77 -5.12 13.11
C GLU A 134 5.55 -4.37 13.67
N ASP A 135 5.60 -3.90 14.92
CA ASP A 135 4.47 -3.23 15.58
C ASP A 135 4.27 -1.82 15.02
N ARG A 136 5.38 -1.12 14.76
CA ARG A 136 5.40 0.18 14.07
C ARG A 136 4.91 0.07 12.63
N LEU A 137 5.23 -1.02 11.93
CA LEU A 137 4.66 -1.30 10.61
C LEU A 137 3.16 -1.61 10.65
N VAL A 138 2.68 -2.29 11.70
CA VAL A 138 1.24 -2.50 11.94
C VAL A 138 0.52 -1.17 12.15
N ASP A 139 1.12 -0.25 12.91
CA ASP A 139 0.58 1.11 13.07
C ASP A 139 0.56 1.89 11.75
N ALA A 140 1.63 1.83 10.97
CA ALA A 140 1.66 2.45 9.64
C ALA A 140 0.59 1.88 8.69
N MET A 141 0.31 0.58 8.79
CA MET A 141 -0.80 -0.06 8.07
C MET A 141 -2.18 0.42 8.56
N LEU A 142 -2.35 0.67 9.85
CA LEU A 142 -3.59 1.29 10.38
C LEU A 142 -3.78 2.69 9.81
N VAL A 143 -2.73 3.53 9.80
CA VAL A 143 -2.77 4.87 9.17
C VAL A 143 -3.13 4.78 7.68
N ALA A 144 -2.47 3.88 6.94
CA ALA A 144 -2.77 3.62 5.53
C ALA A 144 -4.23 3.17 5.33
N GLY A 145 -4.74 2.30 6.20
CA GLY A 145 -6.13 1.83 6.20
C GLY A 145 -7.13 2.95 6.46
N GLY A 146 -6.85 3.85 7.41
CA GLY A 146 -7.69 5.01 7.70
C GLY A 146 -7.82 5.95 6.49
N VAL A 147 -6.71 6.23 5.80
CA VAL A 147 -6.72 6.99 4.54
C VAL A 147 -7.49 6.25 3.44
N GLY A 148 -7.28 4.94 3.31
CA GLY A 148 -8.02 4.09 2.38
C GLY A 148 -9.53 4.14 2.62
N GLY A 149 -9.97 4.09 3.88
CA GLY A 149 -11.38 4.21 4.28
C GLY A 149 -11.98 5.57 3.89
N VAL A 150 -11.24 6.66 4.11
CA VAL A 150 -11.67 8.01 3.67
C VAL A 150 -11.84 8.06 2.15
N ILE A 151 -10.87 7.52 1.39
CA ILE A 151 -10.95 7.50 -0.08
C ILE A 151 -12.14 6.66 -0.53
N ALA A 152 -12.33 5.47 0.05
CA ALA A 152 -13.46 4.59 -0.25
C ALA A 152 -14.83 5.24 0.01
N HIS A 153 -14.92 6.06 1.06
CA HIS A 153 -16.15 6.79 1.38
C HIS A 153 -16.42 7.94 0.41
N ARG A 154 -15.38 8.59 -0.14
CA ARG A 154 -15.54 9.80 -0.98
C ARG A 154 -15.46 9.55 -2.47
N ALA A 155 -14.84 8.47 -2.89
CA ALA A 155 -14.50 8.18 -4.27
C ALA A 155 -14.59 6.68 -4.57
N SER A 156 -14.44 6.34 -5.85
CA SER A 156 -14.26 4.94 -6.25
C SER A 156 -12.85 4.47 -5.90
N LEU A 157 -12.72 3.21 -5.52
CA LEU A 157 -11.45 2.48 -5.47
C LEU A 157 -11.22 1.60 -6.69
N ALA A 158 -12.21 1.45 -7.57
CA ALA A 158 -12.15 0.56 -8.72
C ALA A 158 -11.61 1.27 -9.97
N GLY A 159 -10.63 0.64 -10.61
CA GLY A 159 -9.94 1.21 -11.77
C GLY A 159 -10.85 1.31 -12.98
N ALA A 160 -11.76 0.35 -13.13
CA ALA A 160 -12.79 0.35 -14.16
C ALA A 160 -13.78 1.52 -14.04
N ALA A 161 -13.97 2.08 -12.85
CA ALA A 161 -14.92 3.17 -12.60
C ALA A 161 -14.24 4.54 -12.47
N GLY A 162 -13.00 4.60 -11.97
CA GLY A 162 -12.30 5.84 -11.66
C GLY A 162 -10.93 6.00 -12.31
N GLY A 163 -10.53 5.10 -13.21
CA GLY A 163 -9.17 5.03 -13.76
C GLY A 163 -8.17 4.44 -12.76
N CYS A 164 -6.94 4.17 -13.20
CA CYS A 164 -5.88 3.63 -12.33
C CYS A 164 -5.49 4.62 -11.21
N GLN A 165 -5.81 5.91 -11.35
CA GLN A 165 -5.76 6.87 -10.24
C GLN A 165 -6.60 6.45 -9.02
N ALA A 166 -7.73 5.75 -9.23
CA ALA A 166 -8.61 5.27 -8.18
C ALA A 166 -8.08 4.00 -7.49
N GLU A 167 -7.23 3.23 -8.17
CA GLU A 167 -6.60 2.02 -7.64
C GLU A 167 -5.20 2.31 -7.13
N THR A 168 -4.25 2.42 -8.06
CA THR A 168 -2.83 2.64 -7.78
C THR A 168 -2.58 4.02 -7.18
N GLY A 169 -3.34 5.05 -7.59
CA GLY A 169 -3.25 6.36 -6.95
C GLY A 169 -3.72 6.36 -5.50
N SER A 170 -4.79 5.64 -5.19
CA SER A 170 -5.25 5.42 -3.81
C SER A 170 -4.24 4.62 -2.99
N ALA A 171 -3.68 3.55 -3.55
CA ALA A 171 -2.64 2.77 -2.89
C ALA A 171 -1.38 3.59 -2.58
N ALA A 172 -0.96 4.43 -3.52
CA ALA A 172 0.15 5.35 -3.33
C ALA A 172 -0.15 6.37 -2.21
N ALA A 173 -1.36 6.93 -2.18
CA ALA A 173 -1.79 7.85 -1.13
C ALA A 173 -1.84 7.18 0.26
N MET A 174 -2.36 5.96 0.34
CA MET A 174 -2.35 5.14 1.56
C MET A 174 -0.92 4.88 2.04
N GLY A 175 -0.03 4.47 1.14
CA GLY A 175 1.38 4.23 1.44
C GLY A 175 2.11 5.51 1.86
N ALA A 176 1.85 6.64 1.19
CA ALA A 176 2.42 7.95 1.51
C ALA A 176 2.03 8.39 2.93
N ALA A 177 0.79 8.17 3.35
CA ALA A 177 0.35 8.44 4.71
C ALA A 177 1.08 7.56 5.73
N GLY A 178 1.11 6.25 5.49
CA GLY A 178 1.75 5.28 6.38
C GLY A 178 3.24 5.55 6.55
N VAL A 179 3.99 5.78 5.46
CA VAL A 179 5.44 6.03 5.53
C VAL A 179 5.77 7.39 6.13
N THR A 180 4.95 8.42 5.87
CA THR A 180 5.18 9.75 6.46
C THR A 180 4.98 9.71 7.97
N TRP A 181 3.92 9.04 8.44
CA TRP A 181 3.71 8.82 9.86
C TRP A 181 4.82 7.96 10.48
N LEU A 182 5.23 6.88 9.81
CA LEU A 182 6.30 6.01 10.27
C LEU A 182 7.63 6.78 10.42
N ALA A 183 7.94 7.69 9.49
CA ALA A 183 9.11 8.55 9.55
C ALA A 183 9.02 9.70 10.59
N GLY A 184 7.98 9.75 11.42
CA GLY A 184 7.79 10.77 12.45
C GLY A 184 7.22 12.10 11.94
N GLY A 185 6.61 12.09 10.76
CA GLY A 185 5.94 13.26 10.20
C GLY A 185 4.72 13.70 11.00
N THR A 186 4.44 15.00 11.00
CA THR A 186 3.25 15.58 11.64
C THR A 186 1.98 15.23 10.86
N ASP A 187 0.81 15.38 11.49
CA ASP A 187 -0.50 15.23 10.83
C ASP A 187 -0.62 16.05 9.54
N ASP A 188 -0.13 17.29 9.54
CA ASP A 188 -0.16 18.15 8.35
C ASP A 188 0.77 17.63 7.25
N GLN A 189 1.93 17.05 7.61
CA GLN A 189 2.82 16.40 6.66
C GLN A 189 2.20 15.12 6.08
N VAL A 190 1.47 14.35 6.89
CA VAL A 190 0.71 13.17 6.44
C VAL A 190 -0.36 13.59 5.43
N ALA A 191 -1.18 14.61 5.72
CA ALA A 191 -2.16 15.13 4.76
C ALA A 191 -1.50 15.67 3.49
N THR A 192 -0.38 16.36 3.61
CA THR A 192 0.37 16.89 2.47
C THR A 192 0.92 15.76 1.59
N ALA A 193 1.47 14.71 2.19
CA ALA A 193 1.98 13.55 1.46
C ALA A 193 0.86 12.82 0.70
N VAL A 194 -0.31 12.65 1.32
CA VAL A 194 -1.52 12.12 0.66
C VAL A 194 -1.90 12.99 -0.54
N ALA A 195 -1.98 14.31 -0.36
CA ALA A 195 -2.37 15.24 -1.41
C ALA A 195 -1.39 15.22 -2.60
N LEU A 196 -0.09 15.28 -2.33
CA LEU A 196 0.95 15.24 -3.36
C LEU A 196 0.95 13.90 -4.12
N SER A 197 0.78 12.79 -3.40
CA SER A 197 0.69 11.47 -4.02
C SER A 197 -0.51 11.36 -4.95
N LEU A 198 -1.69 11.85 -4.54
CA LEU A 198 -2.88 11.86 -5.39
C LEU A 198 -2.69 12.79 -6.59
N GLN A 199 -2.16 13.99 -6.37
CA GLN A 199 -1.92 14.97 -7.44
C GLN A 199 -1.01 14.41 -8.54
N GLY A 200 0.03 13.65 -8.16
CA GLY A 200 0.93 13.00 -9.12
C GLY A 200 0.29 11.90 -9.96
N MET A 201 -0.91 11.43 -9.58
CA MET A 201 -1.61 10.31 -10.22
C MET A 201 -2.90 10.74 -10.95
N LEU A 202 -3.29 12.02 -10.87
CA LEU A 202 -4.52 12.51 -11.50
C LEU A 202 -4.45 12.38 -13.04
N GLY A 203 -5.53 11.86 -13.62
CA GLY A 203 -5.67 11.62 -15.05
C GLY A 203 -5.20 10.23 -15.50
N LEU A 204 -4.71 9.37 -14.59
CA LEU A 204 -4.27 8.03 -14.94
C LEU A 204 -5.46 7.11 -15.23
N ILE A 205 -5.62 6.75 -16.51
CA ILE A 205 -6.69 5.87 -17.00
C ILE A 205 -6.40 4.39 -16.66
N CYS A 206 -7.41 3.53 -16.80
CA CYS A 206 -7.26 2.08 -16.70
C CYS A 206 -7.56 1.45 -18.07
N ASP A 207 -6.52 1.16 -18.85
CA ASP A 207 -6.61 0.50 -20.16
C ASP A 207 -5.47 -0.52 -20.33
N PRO A 208 -5.52 -1.65 -19.60
CA PRO A 208 -4.47 -2.65 -19.66
C PRO A 208 -4.54 -3.51 -20.93
N ILE A 209 -3.39 -3.99 -21.38
CA ILE A 209 -3.26 -4.85 -22.56
C ILE A 209 -4.07 -6.13 -22.35
N GLY A 210 -5.00 -6.39 -23.27
CA GLY A 210 -5.85 -7.59 -23.21
C GLY A 210 -6.79 -7.63 -22.01
N GLY A 211 -6.99 -6.52 -21.30
CA GLY A 211 -7.77 -6.50 -20.06
C GLY A 211 -7.07 -7.19 -18.87
N LEU A 212 -5.78 -7.49 -18.97
CA LEU A 212 -5.02 -8.26 -17.99
C LEU A 212 -4.35 -7.35 -16.97
N VAL A 213 -4.38 -7.72 -15.70
CA VAL A 213 -3.74 -6.96 -14.60
C VAL A 213 -2.22 -7.23 -14.59
N GLU A 214 -1.55 -6.80 -15.66
CA GLU A 214 -0.16 -7.14 -15.96
C GLU A 214 0.62 -6.00 -16.63
N ILE A 215 0.07 -5.39 -17.68
CA ILE A 215 0.71 -4.28 -18.38
C ILE A 215 -0.37 -3.26 -18.73
N PRO A 216 -0.28 -1.99 -18.29
CA PRO A 216 0.82 -1.35 -17.55
C PRO A 216 0.64 -1.38 -16.01
N CYS A 217 -0.20 -2.28 -15.49
CA CYS A 217 -0.48 -2.42 -14.05
C CYS A 217 0.79 -2.69 -13.24
#